data_AF-A0A517XN69-F1
#
_entry.id   AF-A0A517XN69-F1
#
_cell.length_a   1.000
_cell.length_b   1.000
_cell.length_c   1.000
_cell.angle_alpha   90.00
_cell.angle_beta   90.00
_cell.angle_gamma   90.00
#
_symmetry.space_group_name_H-M   'P 1'
#
loop_
_entity.id
_entity.type
_entity.pdbx_description
1 polymer ?
#
loop_
_entity_poly.entity_id
_entity_poly.type
_entity_poly.pdbx_seq_one_letter_code
_entity_poly.pdbx_strand_id
1 'polypeptide(L)'
;MSTTADEYRTALRPELLAKFRQLAKLLRRPGRGLGDYHAAGLLVRALVPLETTYGTGSVDNLAAALADPDKEAAGLRSLLYRLLKLAKYYPDGLPAGAAGRLSWEAMKPVLAVPDEAQREALLAGILASESVPSLREVQALARRRKPARPPAEPTEKKPTPAPHPNDALRDLQLLLRRWSKVYADWGRGSRATAARVGRLRAEQRQAFRAGLEEAVDGLAGLSRQARSLARELRPLTKPDEE
;
A
#
# COMPACT_ATOMS: atom_id res chain seq x y z
N MET A 1 -18.97 5.66 3.79
CA MET A 1 -19.44 4.49 3.03
C MET A 1 -18.67 4.47 1.71
N SER A 2 -18.13 3.32 1.29
CA SER A 2 -17.43 3.21 0.00
C SER A 2 -18.47 3.10 -1.10
N THR A 3 -18.46 4.03 -2.05
CA THR A 3 -19.28 3.95 -3.26
C THR A 3 -18.76 2.82 -4.14
N THR A 4 -19.64 2.04 -4.76
CA THR A 4 -19.20 1.00 -5.71
C THR A 4 -18.61 1.64 -6.97
N ALA A 5 -17.80 0.88 -7.71
CA ALA A 5 -17.16 1.35 -8.95
C ALA A 5 -18.18 1.87 -9.98
N ASP A 6 -19.34 1.21 -10.10
CA ASP A 6 -20.37 1.56 -11.08
C ASP A 6 -21.23 2.73 -10.61
N GLU A 7 -21.52 2.83 -9.31
CA GLU A 7 -22.16 4.03 -8.74
C GLU A 7 -21.28 5.27 -8.93
N TYR A 8 -19.96 5.15 -8.74
CA TYR A 8 -19.03 6.25 -8.97
C TYR A 8 -19.09 6.72 -10.43
N ARG A 9 -19.03 5.79 -11.40
CA ARG A 9 -19.08 6.13 -12.83
C ARG A 9 -20.40 6.77 -13.23
N THR A 10 -21.51 6.27 -12.69
CA THR A 10 -22.87 6.74 -13.00
C THR A 10 -23.13 8.12 -12.41
N ALA A 11 -22.50 8.45 -11.27
CA ALA A 11 -22.60 9.75 -10.64
C ALA A 11 -21.76 10.85 -11.31
N LEU A 12 -20.87 10.52 -12.26
CA LEU A 12 -20.06 11.51 -12.95
C LEU A 12 -20.87 12.29 -14.00
N ARG A 13 -20.77 13.62 -13.96
CA ARG A 13 -21.25 14.49 -15.04
C ARG A 13 -20.59 14.11 -16.38
N PRO A 14 -21.23 14.33 -17.55
CA PRO A 14 -20.71 13.93 -18.86
C PRO A 14 -19.27 14.38 -19.14
N GLU A 15 -18.92 15.61 -18.78
CA GLU A 15 -17.56 16.17 -18.94
C GLU A 15 -16.52 15.43 -18.09
N LEU A 16 -16.87 15.06 -16.85
CA LEU A 16 -16.00 14.31 -15.96
C LEU A 16 -15.89 12.86 -16.42
N LEU A 17 -16.96 12.28 -16.94
CA LEU A 17 -16.94 10.94 -17.53
C LEU A 17 -15.99 10.87 -18.74
N ALA A 18 -15.95 11.91 -19.58
CA ALA A 18 -14.99 11.99 -20.68
C ALA A 18 -13.54 12.00 -20.17
N LYS A 19 -13.24 12.80 -19.14
CA LYS A 19 -11.92 12.84 -18.48
C LYS A 19 -11.55 11.50 -17.83
N PHE A 20 -12.52 10.84 -17.20
CA PHE A 20 -12.36 9.50 -16.62
C PHE A 20 -11.95 8.48 -17.69
N ARG A 21 -12.66 8.45 -18.83
CA ARG A 21 -12.35 7.56 -19.95
C ARG A 21 -10.96 7.85 -20.53
N GLN A 22 -10.60 9.12 -20.66
CA GLN A 22 -9.27 9.54 -21.11
C GLN A 22 -8.16 9.06 -20.16
N LEU A 23 -8.38 9.19 -18.84
CA LEU A 23 -7.46 8.71 -17.83
C LEU A 23 -7.30 7.19 -17.90
N ALA A 24 -8.41 6.45 -17.99
CA ALA A 24 -8.39 4.99 -18.11
C ALA A 24 -7.59 4.53 -19.35
N LYS A 25 -7.76 5.21 -20.49
CA LYS A 25 -6.99 4.95 -21.72
C LYS A 25 -5.50 5.20 -21.51
N LEU A 26 -5.14 6.35 -20.92
CA LEU A 26 -3.75 6.71 -20.62
C LEU A 26 -3.07 5.67 -19.71
N LEU A 27 -3.73 5.27 -18.63
CA LEU A 27 -3.18 4.31 -17.66
C LEU A 27 -3.05 2.87 -18.20
N ARG A 28 -3.64 2.56 -19.35
CA ARG A 28 -3.48 1.26 -20.04
C ARG A 28 -2.36 1.25 -21.09
N ARG A 29 -1.88 2.42 -21.53
CA ARG A 29 -0.85 2.54 -22.58
C ARG A 29 0.50 1.98 -22.10
N PRO A 30 1.16 1.04 -22.82
CA PRO A 30 2.51 0.60 -22.47
C PRO A 30 3.54 1.72 -22.73
N GLY A 31 4.68 1.68 -22.02
CA GLY A 31 5.81 2.58 -22.29
C GLY A 31 5.59 4.07 -21.97
N ARG A 32 4.73 4.39 -21.00
CA ARG A 32 4.45 5.78 -20.60
C ARG A 32 5.71 6.55 -20.21
N GLY A 33 5.86 7.73 -20.81
CA GLY A 33 6.85 8.72 -20.41
C GLY A 33 6.37 9.59 -19.25
N LEU A 34 7.25 10.43 -18.71
CA LEU A 34 6.90 11.35 -17.63
C LEU A 34 5.78 12.33 -18.03
N GLY A 35 5.74 12.76 -19.29
CA GLY A 35 4.67 13.61 -19.83
C GLY A 35 3.29 12.94 -19.79
N ASP A 36 3.20 11.65 -20.09
CA ASP A 36 1.94 10.90 -19.98
C ASP A 36 1.44 10.86 -18.53
N TYR A 37 2.35 10.71 -17.56
CA TYR A 37 2.02 10.73 -16.14
C TYR A 37 1.60 12.12 -15.66
N HIS A 38 2.18 13.19 -16.20
CA HIS A 38 1.74 14.56 -15.91
C HIS A 38 0.33 14.81 -16.44
N ALA A 39 0.05 14.47 -17.70
CA ALA A 39 -1.28 14.55 -18.29
C ALA A 39 -2.31 13.71 -17.50
N ALA A 40 -1.93 12.50 -17.08
CA ALA A 40 -2.77 11.67 -16.21
C ALA A 40 -3.03 12.35 -14.85
N GLY A 41 -2.02 13.00 -14.25
CA GLY A 41 -2.18 13.77 -13.02
C GLY A 41 -3.18 14.92 -13.14
N LEU A 42 -3.16 15.67 -14.25
CA LEU A 42 -4.14 16.73 -14.50
C LEU A 42 -5.57 16.18 -14.61
N LEU A 43 -5.74 15.02 -15.25
CA LEU A 43 -7.04 14.34 -15.31
C LEU A 43 -7.50 13.86 -13.92
N VAL A 44 -6.60 13.28 -13.13
CA VAL A 44 -6.92 12.88 -11.75
C VAL A 44 -7.35 14.10 -10.92
N ARG A 45 -6.61 15.21 -11.01
CA ARG A 45 -6.96 16.47 -10.33
C ARG A 45 -8.32 17.04 -10.77
N ALA A 46 -8.74 16.81 -12.01
CA ALA A 46 -10.06 17.21 -12.49
C ALA A 46 -11.19 16.28 -12.01
N LEU A 47 -10.89 15.02 -11.69
CA LEU A 47 -11.84 13.99 -11.24
C LEU A 47 -11.98 13.93 -9.71
N VAL A 48 -10.99 14.45 -8.99
CA VAL A 48 -10.90 14.44 -7.54
C VAL A 48 -11.03 15.89 -7.04
N PRO A 49 -12.02 16.23 -6.20
CA PRO A 49 -12.23 17.61 -5.75
C PRO A 49 -10.98 18.22 -5.12
N LEU A 50 -10.63 19.47 -5.42
CA LEU A 50 -9.37 20.08 -4.94
C LEU A 50 -9.25 20.18 -3.41
N GLU A 51 -10.39 20.26 -2.73
CA GLU A 51 -10.50 20.31 -1.27
C GLU A 51 -10.26 18.95 -0.62
N THR A 52 -10.19 17.87 -1.41
CA THR A 52 -9.92 16.55 -0.87
C THR A 52 -8.45 16.38 -0.51
N THR A 53 -8.18 16.44 0.79
CA THR A 53 -6.92 16.02 1.40
C THR A 53 -6.75 14.49 1.30
N TYR A 54 -5.54 14.02 1.63
CA TYR A 54 -5.22 12.60 1.77
C TYR A 54 -6.22 11.94 2.74
N GLY A 55 -6.90 10.86 2.32
CA GLY A 55 -7.82 10.10 3.19
C GLY A 55 -9.32 10.40 3.08
N THR A 56 -9.74 11.22 2.11
CA THR A 56 -11.15 11.61 1.87
C THR A 56 -11.98 10.59 1.05
N GLY A 57 -11.45 9.39 0.77
CA GLY A 57 -12.16 8.33 0.04
C GLY A 57 -12.34 8.57 -1.47
N SER A 58 -12.23 9.81 -1.97
CA SER A 58 -12.42 10.13 -3.40
C SER A 58 -11.38 9.46 -4.30
N VAL A 59 -10.11 9.40 -3.85
CA VAL A 59 -9.06 8.67 -4.56
C VAL A 59 -9.29 7.16 -4.50
N ASP A 60 -9.85 6.65 -3.40
CA ASP A 60 -10.18 5.22 -3.26
C ASP A 60 -11.32 4.83 -4.22
N ASN A 61 -12.37 5.65 -4.31
CA ASN A 61 -13.47 5.45 -5.26
C ASN A 61 -12.97 5.49 -6.72
N LEU A 62 -12.12 6.47 -7.05
CA LEU A 62 -11.51 6.55 -8.39
C LEU A 62 -10.61 5.33 -8.67
N ALA A 63 -9.82 4.89 -7.69
CA ALA A 63 -8.98 3.69 -7.81
C ALA A 63 -9.83 2.43 -8.05
N ALA A 64 -10.92 2.26 -7.28
CA ALA A 64 -11.85 1.15 -7.46
C ALA A 64 -12.52 1.21 -8.84
N ALA A 65 -12.94 2.39 -9.29
CA ALA A 65 -13.56 2.57 -10.60
C ALA A 65 -12.61 2.34 -11.79
N LEU A 66 -11.31 2.58 -11.60
CA LEU A 66 -10.28 2.36 -12.63
C LEU A 66 -9.63 0.97 -12.56
N ALA A 67 -9.83 0.23 -11.46
CA ALA A 67 -9.23 -1.08 -11.28
C ALA A 67 -9.74 -2.05 -12.36
N ASP A 68 -8.79 -2.77 -12.95
CA ASP A 68 -9.09 -3.99 -13.69
C ASP A 68 -9.58 -5.04 -12.68
N PRO A 69 -10.61 -5.85 -12.97
CA PRO A 69 -11.01 -6.95 -12.08
C PRO A 69 -9.84 -7.87 -11.70
N ASP A 70 -8.82 -7.96 -12.57
CA ASP A 70 -7.63 -8.80 -12.37
C ASP A 70 -6.42 -8.07 -11.76
N LYS A 71 -6.53 -6.79 -11.40
CA LYS A 71 -5.41 -5.99 -10.86
C LYS A 71 -5.71 -5.41 -9.48
N GLU A 72 -4.73 -5.52 -8.59
CA GLU A 72 -4.86 -4.98 -7.23
C GLU A 72 -5.07 -3.46 -7.22
N ALA A 73 -6.24 -3.03 -6.73
CA ALA A 73 -6.59 -1.62 -6.54
C ALA A 73 -5.58 -0.86 -5.65
N ALA A 74 -4.87 -1.55 -4.77
CA ALA A 74 -3.88 -0.96 -3.87
C ALA A 74 -2.71 -0.30 -4.62
N GLY A 75 -2.20 -0.93 -5.68
CA GLY A 75 -1.13 -0.36 -6.51
C GLY A 75 -1.58 0.89 -7.26
N LEU A 76 -2.81 0.85 -7.78
CA LEU A 76 -3.41 1.96 -8.51
C LEU A 76 -3.67 3.18 -7.62
N ARG A 77 -4.16 2.96 -6.39
CA ARG A 77 -4.32 4.03 -5.40
C ARG A 77 -3.02 4.77 -5.14
N SER A 78 -1.93 4.02 -4.90
CA SER A 78 -0.61 4.60 -4.65
C SER A 78 -0.10 5.40 -5.86
N LEU A 79 -0.44 4.97 -7.07
CA LEU A 79 -0.15 5.72 -8.30
C LEU A 79 -0.95 7.03 -8.35
N LEU A 80 -2.27 6.97 -8.18
CA LEU A 80 -3.15 8.14 -8.25
C LEU A 80 -2.73 9.26 -7.28
N TYR A 81 -2.37 8.92 -6.05
CA TYR A 81 -1.85 9.92 -5.09
C TYR A 81 -0.56 10.60 -5.57
N ARG A 82 0.34 9.87 -6.24
CA ARG A 82 1.55 10.47 -6.80
C ARG A 82 1.26 11.33 -8.01
N LEU A 83 0.30 10.95 -8.84
CA LEU A 83 -0.15 11.76 -9.99
C LEU A 83 -0.81 13.06 -9.54
N LEU A 84 -1.63 13.01 -8.48
CA LEU A 84 -2.16 14.19 -7.80
C LEU A 84 -1.07 15.11 -7.29
N LYS A 85 -0.03 14.57 -6.62
CA LYS A 85 1.12 15.37 -6.18
C LYS A 85 1.85 16.02 -7.36
N LEU A 86 2.09 15.27 -8.43
CA LEU A 86 2.73 15.79 -9.63
C LEU A 86 1.94 16.97 -10.21
N ALA A 87 0.63 16.83 -10.39
CA ALA A 87 -0.24 17.88 -10.91
C ALA A 87 -0.49 19.04 -9.92
N LYS A 88 -0.29 18.80 -8.63
CA LYS A 88 -0.32 19.84 -7.60
C LYS A 88 0.94 20.70 -7.67
N TYR A 89 2.11 20.09 -7.77
CA TYR A 89 3.38 20.82 -7.79
C TYR A 89 3.69 21.45 -9.16
N TYR A 90 3.19 20.85 -10.24
CA TYR A 90 3.44 21.30 -11.61
C TYR A 90 2.12 21.47 -12.37
N PRO A 91 1.27 22.45 -11.99
CA PRO A 91 -0.05 22.63 -12.59
C PRO A 91 0.02 23.06 -14.07
N ASP A 92 1.01 23.88 -14.41
CA ASP A 92 1.12 24.53 -15.74
C ASP A 92 2.05 23.77 -16.70
N GLY A 93 2.64 22.67 -16.25
CA GLY A 93 3.59 21.88 -17.03
C GLY A 93 4.80 21.47 -16.20
N LEU A 94 5.50 20.44 -16.69
CA LEU A 94 6.79 20.06 -16.15
C LEU A 94 7.85 21.10 -16.54
N PRO A 95 8.89 21.30 -15.73
CA PRO A 95 10.03 22.12 -16.13
C PRO A 95 10.64 21.65 -17.45
N ALA A 96 11.15 22.58 -18.25
CA ALA A 96 11.74 22.29 -19.55
C ALA A 96 12.83 21.21 -19.44
N GLY A 97 12.80 20.25 -20.37
CA GLY A 97 13.75 19.13 -20.39
C GLY A 97 13.45 17.99 -19.40
N ALA A 98 12.54 18.16 -18.43
CA ALA A 98 12.26 17.12 -17.44
C ALA A 98 11.79 15.80 -18.06
N ALA A 99 10.91 15.85 -19.07
CA ALA A 99 10.42 14.65 -19.75
C ALA A 99 11.52 13.87 -20.50
N GLY A 100 12.60 14.53 -20.92
CA GLY A 100 13.73 13.90 -21.61
C GLY A 100 14.83 13.39 -20.67
N ARG A 101 14.93 13.93 -19.45
CA ARG A 101 15.99 13.58 -18.50
C ARG A 101 15.52 12.72 -17.32
N LEU A 102 14.23 12.75 -16.99
CA LEU A 102 13.69 12.03 -15.84
C LEU A 102 12.68 10.96 -16.28
N SER A 103 12.91 9.73 -15.82
CA SER A 103 11.89 8.71 -15.82
C SER A 103 10.86 8.96 -14.72
N TRP A 104 9.68 8.34 -14.86
CA TRP A 104 8.67 8.36 -13.80
C TRP A 104 9.22 7.83 -12.46
N GLU A 105 10.00 6.75 -12.49
CA GLU A 105 10.60 6.18 -11.27
C GLU A 105 11.55 7.16 -10.58
N ALA A 106 12.30 7.96 -11.34
CA ALA A 106 13.18 8.99 -10.81
C ALA A 106 12.42 10.22 -10.30
N MET A 107 11.27 10.55 -10.88
CA MET A 107 10.41 11.63 -10.38
C MET A 107 9.76 11.29 -9.02
N LYS A 108 9.43 10.02 -8.74
CA LYS A 108 8.78 9.63 -7.47
C LYS A 108 9.55 10.08 -6.20
N PRO A 109 10.88 9.91 -6.08
CA PRO A 109 11.67 10.47 -4.99
C PRO A 109 11.59 11.99 -4.88
N VAL A 110 11.60 12.72 -6.00
CA VAL A 110 11.51 14.18 -6.04
C VAL A 110 10.17 14.65 -5.45
N LEU A 111 9.06 14.03 -5.88
CA LEU A 111 7.71 14.30 -5.34
C LEU A 111 7.54 13.95 -3.87
N ALA A 112 8.48 13.22 -3.29
CA ALA A 112 8.45 12.83 -1.88
C ALA A 112 9.23 13.80 -0.98
N VAL A 113 9.87 14.82 -1.53
CA VAL A 113 10.48 15.93 -0.77
C VAL A 113 9.35 16.89 -0.34
N PRO A 114 9.10 17.06 0.98
CA PRO A 114 7.97 17.86 1.46
C PRO A 114 8.14 19.36 1.20
N ASP A 115 9.34 19.87 1.46
CA ASP A 115 9.67 21.27 1.29
C ASP A 115 9.75 21.65 -0.20
N GLU A 116 9.08 22.74 -0.56
CA GLU A 116 8.98 23.19 -1.95
C GLU A 116 10.30 23.72 -2.50
N ALA A 117 10.98 24.59 -1.75
CA ALA A 117 12.25 25.15 -2.19
C ALA A 117 13.31 24.04 -2.40
N GLN A 118 13.39 23.06 -1.50
CA GLN A 118 14.30 21.93 -1.62
C GLN A 118 13.93 20.98 -2.77
N ARG A 119 12.63 20.80 -3.04
CA ARG A 119 12.16 19.99 -4.17
C ARG A 119 12.53 20.65 -5.49
N GLU A 120 12.28 21.95 -5.64
CA GLU A 120 12.62 22.69 -6.87
C GLU A 120 14.14 22.79 -7.05
N ALA A 121 14.90 23.03 -5.99
CA ALA A 121 16.36 23.01 -6.06
C ALA A 121 16.93 21.62 -6.45
N LEU A 122 16.32 20.54 -5.96
CA LEU A 122 16.68 19.18 -6.37
C LEU A 122 16.40 18.96 -7.86
N LEU A 123 15.21 19.35 -8.32
CA LEU A 123 14.80 19.17 -9.71
C LEU A 123 15.68 20.00 -10.65
N ALA A 124 15.90 21.28 -10.35
CA ALA A 124 16.80 22.16 -11.09
C ALA A 124 18.22 21.58 -11.15
N GLY A 125 18.77 21.10 -10.03
CA GLY A 125 20.09 20.47 -9.99
C GLY A 125 20.20 19.21 -10.85
N ILE A 126 19.14 18.40 -10.91
CA ILE A 126 19.09 17.22 -11.82
C ILE A 126 19.07 17.69 -13.28
N LEU A 127 18.27 18.70 -13.62
CA LEU A 127 18.14 19.19 -14.98
C LEU A 127 19.39 19.93 -15.48
N ALA A 128 20.18 20.50 -14.58
CA ALA A 128 21.44 21.18 -14.89
C ALA A 128 22.66 20.22 -14.94
N SER A 129 22.53 18.97 -14.48
CA SER A 129 23.65 18.01 -14.50
C SER A 129 24.11 17.70 -15.93
N GLU A 130 25.39 17.41 -16.17
CA GLU A 130 25.86 17.05 -17.51
C GLU A 130 25.37 15.66 -17.94
N SER A 131 25.20 14.73 -17.00
CA SER A 131 24.72 13.37 -17.25
C SER A 131 23.32 13.15 -16.71
N VAL A 132 22.60 12.17 -17.26
CA VAL A 132 21.30 11.76 -16.71
C VAL A 132 21.56 10.94 -15.43
N PRO A 133 21.11 11.42 -14.26
CA PRO A 133 21.38 10.71 -13.02
C PRO A 133 20.61 9.38 -12.97
N SER A 134 21.26 8.37 -12.43
CA SER A 134 20.63 7.09 -12.14
C SER A 134 19.54 7.22 -11.07
N LEU A 135 18.61 6.27 -11.05
CA LEU A 135 17.55 6.23 -10.04
C LEU A 135 18.11 6.23 -8.60
N ARG A 136 19.23 5.55 -8.37
CA ARG A 136 19.86 5.48 -7.04
C ARG A 136 20.41 6.83 -6.60
N GLU A 137 21.02 7.59 -7.52
CA GLU A 137 21.53 8.93 -7.24
C GLU A 137 20.40 9.89 -6.91
N VAL A 138 19.31 9.89 -7.71
CA VAL A 138 18.13 10.71 -7.43
C VAL A 138 17.52 10.37 -6.06
N GLN A 139 17.44 9.08 -5.71
CA GLN A 139 16.99 8.65 -4.39
C GLN A 139 17.91 9.16 -3.26
N ALA A 140 19.23 9.10 -3.44
CA ALA A 140 20.19 9.59 -2.45
C ALA A 140 20.06 11.11 -2.25
N LEU A 141 19.97 11.86 -3.35
CA LEU A 141 19.81 13.32 -3.34
C LEU A 141 18.48 13.74 -2.69
N ALA A 142 17.39 13.02 -2.96
CA ALA A 142 16.10 13.27 -2.32
C ALA A 142 16.10 12.94 -0.83
N ARG A 143 16.78 11.85 -0.40
CA ARG A 143 16.87 11.47 1.02
C ARG A 143 17.59 12.53 1.86
N ARG A 144 18.66 13.13 1.34
CA ARG A 144 19.40 14.22 2.02
C ARG A 144 18.56 15.48 2.27
N ARG A 145 17.47 15.66 1.52
CA ARG A 145 16.54 16.80 1.57
C ARG A 145 15.24 16.46 2.30
N LYS A 146 15.14 15.28 2.91
CA LYS A 146 14.03 14.98 3.79
C LYS A 146 14.46 15.29 5.21
N PRO A 147 13.63 15.96 6.02
CA PRO A 147 13.90 16.08 7.44
C PRO A 147 14.13 14.67 7.99
N ALA A 148 15.17 14.51 8.81
CA ALA A 148 15.36 13.28 9.57
C ALA A 148 14.03 12.99 10.26
N ARG A 149 13.44 11.82 9.98
CA ARG A 149 12.21 11.44 10.67
C ARG A 149 12.58 11.46 12.16
N PRO A 150 11.92 12.27 13.01
CA PRO A 150 12.15 12.15 14.44
C PRO A 150 11.94 10.68 14.80
N PRO A 151 12.73 10.12 15.75
CA PRO A 151 12.42 8.80 16.27
C PRO A 151 10.92 8.79 16.56
N ALA A 152 10.22 7.78 16.03
CA ALA A 152 8.79 7.69 16.27
C ALA A 152 8.62 7.77 17.79
N GLU A 153 7.98 8.84 18.27
CA GLU A 153 7.56 8.89 19.66
C GLU A 153 6.87 7.57 19.94
N PRO A 154 7.15 6.92 21.08
CA PRO A 154 6.38 5.75 21.46
C PRO A 154 4.94 6.24 21.50
N THR A 155 4.17 5.93 20.46
CA THR A 155 2.73 6.12 20.50
C THR A 155 2.30 5.36 21.72
N GLU A 156 1.88 6.08 22.76
CA GLU A 156 1.12 5.51 23.85
C GLU A 156 0.08 4.65 23.17
N LYS A 157 0.20 3.34 23.34
CA LYS A 157 -0.77 2.40 22.81
C LYS A 157 -2.10 2.93 23.32
N LYS A 158 -2.97 3.41 22.42
CA LYS A 158 -4.38 3.63 22.75
C LYS A 158 -4.79 2.44 23.61
N PRO A 159 -5.37 2.64 24.81
CA PRO A 159 -5.72 1.54 25.68
C PRO A 159 -6.50 0.56 24.83
N THR A 160 -5.89 -0.61 24.63
CA THR A 160 -6.54 -1.67 23.87
C THR A 160 -7.87 -1.89 24.57
N PRO A 161 -9.02 -1.78 23.88
CA PRO A 161 -10.28 -2.13 24.50
C PRO A 161 -10.12 -3.50 25.16
N ALA A 162 -10.61 -3.65 26.38
CA ALA A 162 -10.41 -4.85 27.18
C ALA A 162 -10.70 -6.07 26.29
N PRO A 163 -9.75 -7.01 26.15
CA PRO A 163 -9.86 -8.08 25.18
C PRO A 163 -11.11 -8.87 25.49
N HIS A 164 -12.09 -8.83 24.60
CA HIS A 164 -13.24 -9.72 24.70
C HIS A 164 -12.67 -11.15 24.62
N PRO A 165 -13.09 -12.11 25.46
CA PRO A 165 -12.54 -13.48 25.42
C PRO A 165 -12.64 -14.14 24.03
N ASN A 166 -13.57 -13.67 23.20
CA ASN A 166 -13.71 -14.07 21.79
C ASN A 166 -12.63 -13.50 20.85
N ASP A 167 -11.98 -12.39 21.18
CA ASP A 167 -10.93 -11.78 20.35
C ASP A 167 -9.64 -12.60 20.43
N ALA A 168 -9.24 -13.02 21.64
CA ALA A 168 -8.10 -13.92 21.82
C ALA A 168 -8.30 -15.26 21.08
N LEU A 169 -9.53 -15.77 21.09
CA LEU A 169 -9.93 -16.95 20.32
C LEU A 169 -9.83 -16.73 18.81
N ARG A 170 -10.30 -15.59 18.31
CA ARG A 170 -10.24 -15.23 16.89
C ARG A 170 -8.79 -15.08 16.43
N ASP A 171 -7.95 -14.45 17.25
CA ASP A 171 -6.54 -14.23 16.95
C ASP A 171 -5.74 -15.54 16.96
N LEU A 172 -6.01 -16.44 17.91
CA LEU A 172 -5.44 -17.79 17.92
C LEU A 172 -5.85 -18.58 16.66
N GLN A 173 -7.11 -18.48 16.21
CA GLN A 173 -7.57 -19.13 14.99
C GLN A 173 -6.93 -18.54 13.72
N LEU A 174 -6.75 -17.21 13.66
CA LEU A 174 -6.07 -16.54 12.55
C LEU A 174 -4.59 -16.94 12.48
N LEU A 175 -3.91 -17.02 13.63
CA LEU A 175 -2.55 -17.53 13.71
C LEU A 175 -2.48 -18.99 13.24
N LEU A 176 -3.38 -19.87 13.70
CA LEU A 176 -3.43 -21.26 13.28
C LEU A 176 -3.58 -21.41 11.76
N ARG A 177 -4.52 -20.67 11.14
CA ARG A 177 -4.75 -20.69 9.69
C ARG A 177 -3.53 -20.22 8.92
N ARG A 178 -2.88 -19.14 9.38
CA ARG A 178 -1.70 -18.58 8.75
C ARG A 178 -0.51 -19.54 8.82
N TRP A 179 -0.26 -20.12 9.98
CA TRP A 179 0.87 -21.04 10.20
C TRP A 179 0.68 -22.38 9.49
N SER A 180 -0.54 -22.93 9.48
CA SER A 180 -0.86 -24.15 8.71
C SER A 180 -0.63 -23.95 7.21
N LYS A 181 -0.98 -22.77 6.68
CA LYS A 181 -0.71 -22.42 5.28
C LYS A 181 0.79 -22.34 5.00
N VAL A 182 1.55 -21.68 5.87
CA VAL A 182 3.02 -21.58 5.74
C VAL A 182 3.67 -22.97 5.76
N TYR A 183 3.22 -23.86 6.63
CA TYR A 183 3.68 -25.25 6.68
C TYR A 183 3.31 -26.05 5.41
N ALA A 184 2.08 -25.92 4.91
CA ALA A 184 1.65 -26.59 3.69
C ALA A 184 2.38 -26.07 2.43
N ASP A 185 2.63 -24.76 2.36
CA ASP A 185 3.39 -24.12 1.28
C ASP A 185 4.89 -24.51 1.33
N TRP A 186 5.40 -24.79 2.54
CA TRP A 186 6.72 -25.37 2.75
C TRP A 186 6.78 -26.82 2.26
N GLY A 187 5.85 -27.69 2.68
CA GLY A 187 5.81 -29.10 2.27
C GLY A 187 5.70 -29.28 0.75
N ARG A 188 5.13 -28.29 0.06
CA ARG A 188 5.00 -28.25 -1.40
C ARG A 188 6.17 -27.58 -2.14
N GLY A 189 7.21 -27.12 -1.43
CA GLY A 189 8.42 -26.58 -2.06
C GLY A 189 8.24 -25.23 -2.76
N SER A 190 7.35 -24.36 -2.28
CA SER A 190 7.16 -23.01 -2.86
C SER A 190 8.46 -22.21 -3.00
N ARG A 191 8.72 -21.60 -4.16
CA ARG A 191 9.93 -20.80 -4.45
C ARG A 191 10.19 -19.67 -3.45
N ALA A 192 9.13 -18.98 -3.00
CA ALA A 192 9.25 -17.88 -2.04
C ALA A 192 9.66 -18.37 -0.65
N THR A 193 9.22 -19.57 -0.27
CA THR A 193 9.57 -20.24 0.99
C THR A 193 10.97 -20.86 0.90
N ALA A 194 11.28 -21.52 -0.22
CA ALA A 194 12.60 -22.09 -0.50
C ALA A 194 13.73 -21.05 -0.44
N ALA A 195 13.51 -19.83 -0.96
CA ALA A 195 14.49 -18.73 -0.89
C ALA A 195 14.73 -18.21 0.54
N ARG A 196 13.73 -18.32 1.42
CA ARG A 196 13.81 -17.89 2.82
C ARG A 196 14.51 -18.94 3.70
N VAL A 197 14.31 -20.22 3.38
CA VAL A 197 14.88 -21.40 4.07
C VAL A 197 16.27 -21.75 3.56
N GLY A 198 16.58 -21.49 2.29
CA GLY A 198 17.91 -21.70 1.71
C GLY A 198 19.03 -20.89 2.39
N ARG A 199 18.67 -19.95 3.27
CA ARG A 199 19.59 -19.20 4.13
C ARG A 199 19.95 -19.92 5.45
N LEU A 200 19.31 -21.05 5.76
CA LEU A 200 19.57 -21.87 6.95
C LEU A 200 20.46 -23.07 6.60
N ARG A 201 21.41 -23.41 7.49
CA ARG A 201 22.28 -24.59 7.33
C ARG A 201 21.44 -25.88 7.39
N ALA A 202 21.92 -26.96 6.77
CA ALA A 202 21.14 -28.19 6.57
C ALA A 202 20.58 -28.79 7.88
N GLU A 203 21.39 -28.86 8.93
CA GLU A 203 21.01 -29.35 10.26
C GLU A 203 19.93 -28.49 10.93
N GLN A 204 19.95 -27.18 10.69
CA GLN A 204 18.97 -26.24 11.24
C GLN A 204 17.60 -26.39 10.57
N ARG A 205 17.51 -26.96 9.37
CA ARG A 205 16.24 -27.10 8.64
C ARG A 205 15.35 -28.20 9.23
N GLN A 206 15.93 -29.31 9.67
CA GLN A 206 15.17 -30.40 10.30
C GLN A 206 14.70 -30.00 11.70
N ALA A 207 15.59 -29.44 12.52
CA ALA A 207 15.22 -28.92 13.85
C ALA A 207 14.15 -27.82 13.76
N PHE A 208 14.27 -26.91 12.80
CA PHE A 208 13.27 -25.87 12.57
C PHE A 208 11.93 -26.44 12.08
N ARG A 209 11.95 -27.50 11.25
CA ARG A 209 10.73 -28.18 10.79
C ARG A 209 10.01 -28.88 11.95
N ALA A 210 10.74 -29.61 12.78
CA ALA A 210 10.16 -30.26 13.95
C ALA A 210 9.56 -29.23 14.92
N GLY A 211 10.27 -28.12 15.19
CA GLY A 211 9.75 -27.04 16.02
C GLY A 211 8.53 -26.31 15.43
N LEU A 212 8.40 -26.27 14.10
CA LEU A 212 7.20 -25.74 13.45
C LEU A 212 6.00 -26.68 13.57
N GLU A 213 6.19 -27.98 13.43
CA GLU A 213 5.14 -28.99 13.61
C GLU A 213 4.62 -28.96 15.05
N GLU A 214 5.53 -28.95 16.03
CA GLU A 214 5.19 -28.83 17.46
C GLU A 214 4.44 -27.53 17.78
N ALA A 215 4.86 -26.40 17.20
CA ALA A 215 4.19 -25.12 17.39
C ALA A 215 2.77 -25.10 16.80
N VAL A 216 2.56 -25.73 15.64
CA VAL A 216 1.24 -25.84 15.01
C VAL A 216 0.30 -26.71 15.85
N ASP A 217 0.79 -27.86 16.34
CA ASP A 217 0.01 -28.76 17.18
C ASP A 217 -0.32 -28.14 18.55
N GLY A 218 0.63 -27.44 19.16
CA GLY A 218 0.41 -26.68 20.40
C GLY A 218 -0.66 -25.60 20.23
N LEU A 219 -0.60 -24.82 19.16
CA LEU A 219 -1.62 -23.81 18.84
C LEU A 219 -2.99 -24.43 18.56
N ALA A 220 -3.04 -25.61 17.93
CA ALA A 220 -4.29 -26.35 17.70
C ALA A 220 -4.91 -26.82 19.03
N GLY A 221 -4.08 -27.30 19.95
CA GLY A 221 -4.46 -27.68 21.32
C GLY A 221 -5.07 -26.52 22.10
N LEU A 222 -4.37 -25.39 22.14
CA LEU A 222 -4.84 -24.17 22.81
C LEU A 222 -6.16 -23.65 22.21
N SER A 223 -6.31 -23.70 20.88
CA SER A 223 -7.55 -23.33 20.20
C SER A 223 -8.73 -24.26 20.54
N ARG A 224 -8.49 -25.55 20.82
CA ARG A 224 -9.52 -26.49 21.28
C ARG A 224 -9.92 -26.19 22.73
N GLN A 225 -8.95 -26.03 23.62
CA GLN A 225 -9.19 -25.72 25.03
C GLN A 225 -9.94 -24.40 25.20
N ALA A 226 -9.51 -23.37 24.51
CA ALA A 226 -10.16 -22.07 24.57
C ALA A 226 -11.61 -22.12 24.00
N ARG A 227 -11.90 -22.98 23.00
CA ARG A 227 -13.27 -23.22 22.53
C ARG A 227 -14.14 -23.98 23.55
N SER A 228 -13.55 -24.89 24.32
CA SER A 228 -14.26 -25.56 25.43
C SER A 228 -14.64 -24.54 26.50
N LEU A 229 -13.66 -23.76 26.96
CA LEU A 229 -13.85 -22.72 27.97
C LEU A 229 -14.87 -21.67 27.52
N ALA A 230 -14.83 -21.21 26.27
CA ALA A 230 -15.83 -20.28 25.77
C ALA A 230 -17.25 -20.87 25.67
N ARG A 231 -17.41 -22.19 25.50
CA ARG A 231 -18.72 -22.85 25.57
C ARG A 231 -19.22 -22.95 27.01
N GLU A 232 -18.33 -23.24 27.95
CA GLU A 232 -18.61 -23.33 29.38
C GLU A 232 -18.95 -21.97 30.00
N LEU A 233 -18.32 -20.89 29.53
CA LEU A 233 -18.57 -19.52 29.99
C LEU A 233 -19.78 -18.84 29.33
N ARG A 234 -20.23 -19.35 28.17
CA ARG A 234 -21.37 -18.77 27.42
C ARG A 234 -22.68 -18.64 28.21
N PRO A 235 -23.08 -19.59 29.08
CA PRO A 235 -24.27 -19.46 29.92
C PRO A 235 -24.13 -18.37 30.99
N LEU A 236 -22.91 -18.14 31.49
CA LEU A 236 -22.61 -17.16 32.54
C LEU A 236 -22.57 -15.70 32.03
N THR A 237 -22.56 -15.52 30.71
CA THR A 237 -22.52 -14.22 30.04
C THR A 237 -23.86 -13.78 29.44
N LYS A 238 -24.92 -14.60 29.59
CA LYS A 238 -26.27 -14.12 29.27
C LYS A 238 -26.75 -13.25 30.44
N PRO A 239 -27.13 -11.98 30.22
CA PRO A 239 -27.86 -11.24 31.24
C PRO A 239 -29.16 -11.99 31.52
N ASP A 240 -29.54 -12.09 32.79
CA ASP A 240 -30.88 -12.55 33.16
C ASP A 240 -31.88 -11.65 32.43
N GLU A 241 -32.67 -12.24 31.54
CA GLU A 241 -33.83 -11.56 30.94
C GLU A 241 -34.94 -11.56 32.01
N GLU A 242 -34.90 -10.55 32.89
CA GLU A 242 -36.07 -10.07 33.66
C GLU A 242 -36.79 -8.96 32.89
#